data_AF-A0A9D2J3Y4-F1
#
_entry.id   AF-A0A9D2J3Y4-F1
#
_cell.length_a   1.000
_cell.length_b   1.000
_cell.length_c   1.000
_cell.angle_alpha   90.00
_cell.angle_beta   90.00
_cell.angle_gamma   90.00
#
_symmetry.space_group_name_H-M   'P 1'
#
loop_
_entity.id
_entity.type
_entity.pdbx_description
1 polymer ?
#
loop_
_entity_poly.entity_id
_entity_poly.type
_entity_poly.pdbx_seq_one_letter_code
_entity_poly.pdbx_strand_id
1 'polypeptide(L)'
;MTMHGVPPAMPSAGVGVPDLVAAADSVRACASAVVNQSPQHWQSPSAQRYRQRLQQLVLSTRQAAAQIDAACAAAQQHSAELEHIRLALLGGHPVPR
;
A
#
# COMPACT_ATOMS: atom_id res chain seq x y z
N MET A 1 -31.49 -13.29 -33.29
CA MET A 1 -31.35 -12.14 -32.38
C MET A 1 -30.34 -12.52 -31.30
N THR A 2 -29.07 -12.37 -31.59
CA THR A 2 -27.97 -12.68 -30.67
C THR A 2 -27.69 -11.44 -29.83
N MET A 3 -28.09 -11.49 -28.56
CA MET A 3 -27.74 -10.51 -27.55
C MET A 3 -26.22 -10.55 -27.35
N HIS A 4 -25.52 -9.54 -27.85
CA HIS A 4 -24.10 -9.34 -27.55
C HIS A 4 -23.94 -9.22 -26.03
N GLY A 5 -23.27 -10.19 -25.43
CA GLY A 5 -22.90 -10.18 -24.02
C GLY A 5 -22.09 -8.92 -23.73
N VAL A 6 -22.65 -8.03 -22.93
CA VAL A 6 -21.94 -6.89 -22.36
C VAL A 6 -20.76 -7.48 -21.58
N PRO A 7 -19.50 -7.13 -21.91
CA PRO A 7 -18.37 -7.61 -21.15
C PRO A 7 -18.54 -7.17 -19.69
N PRO A 8 -18.23 -8.04 -18.71
CA PRO A 8 -18.34 -7.67 -17.31
C PRO A 8 -17.53 -6.40 -17.06
N ALA A 9 -18.11 -5.46 -16.31
CA ALA A 9 -17.41 -4.25 -15.91
C ALA A 9 -16.13 -4.67 -15.19
N MET A 10 -14.98 -4.47 -15.84
CA MET A 10 -13.71 -4.71 -15.19
C MET A 10 -13.65 -3.78 -13.97
N PRO A 11 -13.34 -4.31 -12.76
CA PRO A 11 -13.18 -3.46 -11.60
C PRO A 11 -12.14 -2.39 -11.96
N SER A 12 -12.45 -1.12 -11.70
CA SER A 12 -11.49 -0.06 -11.99
C SER A 12 -10.21 -0.39 -11.24
N ALA A 13 -9.09 -0.44 -11.94
CA ALA A 13 -7.80 -0.57 -11.29
C ALA A 13 -7.70 0.60 -10.27
N GLY A 14 -7.58 0.29 -8.99
CA GLY A 14 -7.66 1.29 -7.91
C GLY A 14 -8.67 1.03 -6.80
N VAL A 15 -9.62 0.08 -6.94
CA VAL A 15 -10.64 -0.20 -5.89
C VAL A 15 -10.01 -0.50 -4.51
N GLY A 16 -8.81 -1.10 -4.45
CA GLY A 16 -8.10 -1.39 -3.21
C GLY A 16 -7.03 -0.38 -2.79
N VAL A 17 -6.79 0.68 -3.56
CA VAL A 17 -5.75 1.70 -3.23
C VAL A 17 -6.12 2.49 -1.97
N PRO A 18 -7.38 2.93 -1.76
CA PRO A 18 -7.79 3.58 -0.52
C PRO A 18 -7.57 2.69 0.72
N ASP A 19 -7.87 1.39 0.62
CA ASP A 19 -7.67 0.43 1.72
C ASP A 19 -6.18 0.25 2.06
N LEU A 20 -5.32 0.21 1.04
CA LEU A 20 -3.86 0.17 1.23
C LEU A 20 -3.35 1.46 1.90
N VAL A 21 -3.82 2.64 1.48
CA VAL A 21 -3.46 3.91 2.14
C VAL A 21 -3.90 3.92 3.61
N ALA A 22 -5.13 3.50 3.90
CA ALA A 22 -5.63 3.40 5.27
C ALA A 22 -4.83 2.39 6.13
N ALA A 23 -4.39 1.28 5.52
CA ALA A 23 -3.51 0.32 6.17
C ALA A 23 -2.13 0.94 6.49
N ALA A 24 -1.54 1.69 5.55
CA ALA A 24 -0.27 2.38 5.77
C ALA A 24 -0.38 3.42 6.91
N ASP A 25 -1.46 4.19 6.96
CA ASP A 25 -1.72 5.16 8.04
C ASP A 25 -1.87 4.46 9.40
N SER A 26 -2.59 3.34 9.44
CA SER A 26 -2.76 2.53 10.66
C SER A 26 -1.42 1.98 11.17
N VAL A 27 -0.57 1.51 10.26
CA VAL A 27 0.78 1.01 10.55
C VAL A 27 1.66 2.15 11.09
N ARG A 28 1.61 3.35 10.48
CA ARG A 28 2.35 4.53 10.97
C ARG A 28 1.87 4.98 12.35
N ALA A 29 0.56 4.98 12.59
CA ALA A 29 -0.01 5.30 13.90
C ALA A 29 0.44 4.32 15.00
N CYS A 30 0.48 3.02 14.68
CA CYS A 30 0.99 2.00 15.58
C CYS A 30 2.48 2.23 15.92
N ALA A 31 3.32 2.51 14.93
CA ALA A 31 4.74 2.83 15.16
C ALA A 31 4.92 4.03 16.09
N SER A 32 4.13 5.10 15.93
CA SER A 32 4.17 6.27 16.81
C SER A 32 3.73 5.94 18.23
N ALA A 33 2.69 5.12 18.40
CA ALA A 33 2.22 4.71 19.72
C ALA A 33 3.25 3.87 20.49
N VAL A 34 3.99 3.00 19.79
CA VAL A 34 5.03 2.13 20.37
C VAL A 34 6.20 2.95 20.95
N VAL A 35 6.58 4.06 20.31
CA VAL A 35 7.64 4.96 20.81
C VAL A 35 7.30 5.52 22.20
N ASN A 36 6.03 5.82 22.45
CA ASN A 36 5.55 6.38 23.72
C ASN A 36 5.54 5.34 24.87
N GLN A 37 5.68 4.05 24.56
CA GLN A 37 5.69 2.97 25.56
C GLN A 37 7.09 2.60 26.05
N SER A 38 8.13 3.31 25.58
CA SER A 38 9.52 3.03 25.95
C SER A 38 9.85 3.53 27.38
N PRO A 39 10.14 2.63 28.35
CA PRO A 39 10.45 3.03 29.71
C PRO A 39 11.88 3.59 29.80
N GLN A 40 12.03 4.89 29.54
CA GLN A 40 13.34 5.54 29.51
C GLN A 40 14.02 5.62 30.89
N HIS A 41 13.22 5.61 31.96
CA HIS A 41 13.68 5.76 33.34
C HIS A 41 14.15 4.44 33.97
N TRP A 42 13.95 3.29 33.30
CA TRP A 42 14.36 1.99 33.84
C TRP A 42 15.80 1.64 33.45
N GLN A 43 16.67 1.62 34.45
CA GLN A 43 18.09 1.26 34.29
C GLN A 43 18.29 -0.21 34.70
N SER A 44 17.85 -1.13 33.85
CA SER A 44 18.13 -2.56 33.99
C SER A 44 18.52 -3.19 32.66
N PRO A 45 19.30 -4.29 32.65
CA PRO A 45 19.64 -5.02 31.42
C PRO A 45 18.39 -5.48 30.65
N SER A 46 17.34 -5.88 31.36
CA SER A 46 16.05 -6.26 30.77
C SER A 46 15.35 -5.07 30.10
N ALA A 47 15.39 -3.89 30.71
CA ALA A 47 14.85 -2.67 30.13
C ALA A 47 15.62 -2.23 28.87
N GLN A 48 16.94 -2.44 28.81
CA GLN A 48 17.73 -2.19 27.60
C GLN A 48 17.32 -3.13 26.45
N ARG A 49 17.18 -4.44 26.71
CA ARG A 49 16.72 -5.39 25.70
C ARG A 49 15.30 -5.08 25.22
N TYR A 50 14.41 -4.68 26.12
CA TYR A 50 13.06 -4.26 25.77
C TYR A 50 13.07 -3.04 24.83
N ARG A 51 13.86 -2.00 25.16
CA ARG A 51 14.02 -0.81 24.28
C ARG A 51 14.57 -1.17 22.90
N GLN A 52 15.54 -2.08 22.82
CA GLN A 52 16.05 -2.57 21.53
C GLN A 52 14.97 -3.26 20.70
N ARG A 53 14.14 -4.12 21.33
CA ARG A 53 13.00 -4.76 20.65
C ARG A 53 11.96 -3.75 20.18
N LEU A 54 11.65 -2.73 20.98
CA LEU A 54 10.75 -1.66 20.57
C LEU A 54 11.31 -0.86 19.38
N GLN A 55 12.61 -0.55 19.37
CA GLN A 55 13.25 0.11 18.25
C GLN A 55 13.18 -0.73 16.97
N GLN A 56 13.47 -2.04 17.07
CA GLN A 56 13.34 -2.96 15.94
C GLN A 56 11.89 -3.01 15.41
N LEU A 57 10.90 -3.08 16.32
CA LEU A 57 9.48 -3.07 15.95
C LEU A 57 9.10 -1.77 15.23
N VAL A 58 9.53 -0.60 15.72
CA VAL A 58 9.26 0.68 15.07
C VAL A 58 9.88 0.72 13.67
N LEU A 59 11.11 0.25 13.51
CA LEU A 59 11.78 0.19 12.21
C LEU A 59 11.07 -0.74 11.23
N SER A 60 10.72 -1.96 11.64
CA SER A 60 9.99 -2.90 10.78
C SER A 60 8.61 -2.38 10.39
N THR A 61 7.93 -1.70 11.31
CA THR A 61 6.61 -1.10 11.07
C THR A 61 6.71 0.04 10.05
N ARG A 62 7.73 0.90 10.14
CA ARG A 62 7.99 1.95 9.14
C ARG A 62 8.33 1.37 7.76
N GLN A 63 9.12 0.29 7.72
CA GLN A 63 9.45 -0.39 6.48
C GLN A 63 8.21 -1.01 5.83
N ALA A 64 7.31 -1.60 6.62
CA ALA A 64 6.04 -2.12 6.11
C ALA A 64 5.17 -1.01 5.51
N ALA A 65 5.06 0.15 6.18
CA ALA A 65 4.32 1.30 5.62
C ALA A 65 4.89 1.75 4.27
N ALA A 66 6.22 1.84 4.15
CA ALA A 66 6.87 2.21 2.89
C ALA A 66 6.62 1.19 1.75
N GLN A 67 6.56 -0.11 2.08
CA GLN A 67 6.21 -1.14 1.10
C GLN A 67 4.76 -1.03 0.63
N ILE A 68 3.84 -0.67 1.53
CA ILE A 68 2.44 -0.41 1.17
C ILE A 68 2.34 0.81 0.27
N ASP A 69 3.04 1.91 0.58
CA ASP A 69 3.07 3.11 -0.25
C ASP A 69 3.61 2.79 -1.67
N ALA A 70 4.65 1.97 -1.78
CA ALA A 70 5.17 1.52 -3.07
C ALA A 70 4.17 0.64 -3.84
N ALA A 71 3.44 -0.25 -3.16
CA ALA A 71 2.39 -1.06 -3.77
C ALA A 71 1.23 -0.19 -4.28
N CYS A 72 0.84 0.87 -3.56
CA CYS A 72 -0.13 1.86 -4.03
C CYS A 72 0.34 2.55 -5.32
N ALA A 73 1.59 3.02 -5.35
CA ALA A 73 2.14 3.67 -6.54
C ALA A 73 2.15 2.74 -7.77
N ALA A 74 2.57 1.49 -7.59
CA ALA A 74 2.54 0.49 -8.66
C ALA A 74 1.11 0.20 -9.14
N ALA A 75 0.15 0.08 -8.22
CA ALA A 75 -1.26 -0.14 -8.56
C ALA A 75 -1.86 1.05 -9.34
N GLN A 76 -1.52 2.29 -8.98
CA GLN A 76 -1.94 3.48 -9.70
C GLN A 76 -1.31 3.55 -11.10
N GLN A 77 -0.03 3.21 -11.23
CA GLN A 77 0.65 3.17 -12.52
C GLN A 77 0.02 2.14 -13.46
N HIS A 78 -0.17 0.90 -13.00
CA HIS A 78 -0.83 -0.13 -13.81
C HIS A 78 -2.27 0.25 -14.17
N SER A 79 -2.98 0.96 -13.29
CA SER A 79 -4.29 1.51 -13.61
C SER A 79 -4.25 2.50 -14.76
N ALA A 80 -3.28 3.43 -14.75
CA ALA A 80 -3.13 4.42 -15.80
C ALA A 80 -2.74 3.77 -17.14
N GLU A 81 -1.86 2.76 -17.11
CA GLU A 81 -1.48 1.99 -18.29
C GLU A 81 -2.66 1.23 -18.89
N LEU A 82 -3.49 0.57 -18.07
CA LEU A 82 -4.69 -0.13 -18.53
C LEU A 82 -5.72 0.84 -19.13
N GLU A 83 -5.92 2.01 -18.53
CA GLU A 83 -6.81 3.03 -19.08
C GLU A 83 -6.28 3.58 -20.41
N HIS A 84 -4.97 3.79 -20.52
CA HIS A 84 -4.35 4.20 -21.77
C HIS A 84 -4.55 3.15 -22.88
N ILE A 85 -4.34 1.86 -22.57
CA ILE A 85 -4.60 0.76 -23.50
C ILE A 85 -6.07 0.72 -23.91
N ARG A 86 -7.00 0.89 -22.95
CA ARG A 86 -8.43 0.92 -23.21
C ARG A 86 -8.80 2.05 -24.18
N LEU A 87 -8.29 3.26 -23.96
CA LEU A 87 -8.51 4.40 -24.84
C LEU A 87 -7.91 4.19 -26.24
N ALA A 88 -6.71 3.60 -26.34
CA ALA A 88 -6.07 3.28 -27.61
C ALA A 88 -6.88 2.24 -28.42
N LEU A 89 -7.38 1.19 -27.76
CA LEU A 89 -8.23 0.16 -28.38
C LEU A 89 -9.59 0.72 -28.83
N LEU A 90 -10.21 1.61 -28.05
CA LEU A 90 -11.47 2.26 -28.42
C LEU A 90 -11.29 3.31 -29.55
N GLY A 91 -10.13 3.96 -29.62
CA GLY A 91 -9.81 4.96 -30.65
C GLY A 91 -9.35 4.39 -31.98
N GLY A 92 -9.18 3.07 -32.11
CA GLY A 92 -8.74 2.42 -33.36
C GLY A 92 -7.27 2.64 -33.73
N HIS A 93 -6.44 3.13 -32.80
CA HIS A 93 -5.02 3.32 -33.03
C HIS A 93 -4.25 2.00 -32.86
N PRO A 94 -3.20 1.73 -33.68
CA PRO A 94 -2.42 0.51 -33.56
C PRO A 94 -1.69 0.50 -32.21
N VAL A 95 -1.95 -0.54 -31.41
CA VAL A 95 -1.22 -0.80 -30.17
C VAL A 95 0.26 -1.04 -30.54
N PRO A 96 1.20 -0.20 -30.06
CA PRO A 96 2.61 -0.41 -30.35
C PRO A 96 3.06 -1.74 -29.72
N ARG A 97 3.73 -2.55 -30.54
CA ARG A 97 4.29 -3.86 -30.17
C ARG A 97 5.57 -3.72 -29.37
#